data_AF-A7MYH9-F1
#
_entry.id   AF-A7MYH9-F1
#
_cell.length_a   1.000
_cell.length_b   1.000
_cell.length_c   1.000
_cell.angle_alpha   90.00
_cell.angle_beta   90.00
_cell.angle_gamma   90.00
#
_symmetry.space_group_name_H-M   'P 1'
#
loop_
_entity.id
_entity.type
_entity.pdbx_description
1 polymer ?
#
loop_
_entity_poly.entity_id
_entity_poly.type
_entity_poly.pdbx_seq_one_letter_code
_entity_poly.pdbx_strand_id
1 'polypeptide(L)'
;MIAPSLSGVTIYHIGSTAIPGSIAKPIIDIGIAYNDTLTLQQNILALESLGFTCKGERGVEGRCFFTYYNDNERFDYIHVHAYKKGDSKLRRHIQFRDAHIQNRELLIEYNALKQGLVANGVSRQDYPESKAAYIQRILSPTS
;
A
#
# COMPACT_ATOMS: atom_id res chain seq x y z
N MET A 1 21.43 20.57 8.61
CA MET A 1 21.38 19.12 8.35
C MET A 1 20.58 18.89 7.08
N ILE A 2 21.09 18.10 6.12
CA ILE A 2 20.26 17.59 5.03
C ILE A 2 19.40 16.49 5.65
N ALA A 3 18.07 16.60 5.52
CA ALA A 3 17.17 15.56 6.00
C ALA A 3 17.46 14.23 5.29
N PRO A 4 17.28 13.08 5.94
CA PRO A 4 17.41 11.79 5.29
C PRO A 4 16.54 11.75 4.01
N SER A 5 17.13 11.34 2.89
CA SER A 5 16.46 11.27 1.60
C SER A 5 16.55 9.87 1.03
N LEU A 6 15.46 9.41 0.41
CA LEU A 6 15.47 8.17 -0.35
C LEU A 6 16.18 8.40 -1.70
N SER A 7 17.07 7.49 -2.09
CA SER A 7 17.88 7.60 -3.32
C SER A 7 17.84 6.32 -4.14
N GLY A 8 17.88 6.45 -5.48
CA GLY A 8 17.92 5.31 -6.39
C GLY A 8 16.62 4.49 -6.46
N VAL A 9 15.50 5.07 -6.01
CA VAL A 9 14.19 4.41 -5.96
C VAL A 9 13.12 5.22 -6.69
N THR A 10 12.06 4.54 -7.12
CA THR A 10 10.82 5.19 -7.58
C THR A 10 9.74 5.02 -6.53
N ILE A 11 9.00 6.09 -6.26
CA ILE A 11 7.97 6.14 -5.22
C ILE A 11 6.60 6.33 -5.88
N TYR A 12 5.61 5.58 -5.39
CA TYR A 12 4.23 5.62 -5.85
C TYR A 12 3.29 5.79 -4.66
N HIS A 13 2.33 6.72 -4.72
CA HIS A 13 1.19 6.67 -3.81
C HIS A 13 0.24 5.57 -4.28
N ILE A 14 -0.01 4.58 -3.42
CA ILE A 14 -0.85 3.42 -3.71
C ILE A 14 -1.97 3.29 -2.67
N GLY A 15 -2.72 2.19 -2.74
CA GLY A 15 -3.78 1.92 -1.78
C GLY A 15 -5.00 2.81 -1.97
N SER A 16 -5.91 2.78 -0.99
CA SER A 16 -7.22 3.43 -1.15
C SER A 16 -7.15 4.95 -1.04
N THR A 17 -6.17 5.50 -0.31
CA THR A 17 -5.98 6.95 -0.17
C THR A 17 -5.39 7.61 -1.41
N ALA A 18 -4.81 6.83 -2.34
CA ALA A 18 -4.34 7.32 -3.63
C ALA A 18 -5.46 7.48 -4.67
N ILE A 19 -6.69 7.06 -4.36
CA ILE A 19 -7.85 7.13 -5.26
C ILE A 19 -8.74 8.28 -4.78
N PRO A 20 -8.84 9.40 -5.53
CA PRO A 20 -9.73 10.51 -5.17
C PRO A 20 -11.18 10.06 -5.00
N GLY A 21 -11.82 10.44 -3.89
CA GLY A 21 -13.21 10.06 -3.58
C GLY A 21 -13.40 8.65 -3.00
N SER A 22 -12.32 7.90 -2.78
CA SER A 22 -12.37 6.57 -2.14
C SER A 22 -12.53 6.69 -0.62
N ILE A 23 -13.49 5.95 -0.06
CA ILE A 23 -13.66 5.81 1.39
C ILE A 23 -12.53 4.92 1.92
N ALA A 24 -11.66 5.44 2.76
CA ALA A 24 -10.48 4.71 3.21
C ALA A 24 -10.27 4.85 4.72
N LYS A 25 -9.55 3.88 5.30
CA LYS A 25 -8.88 4.10 6.58
C LYS A 25 -7.87 5.25 6.37
N PRO A 26 -7.63 6.12 7.36
CA PRO A 26 -6.73 7.25 7.22
C PRO A 26 -5.25 6.80 7.31
N ILE A 27 -4.85 5.90 6.40
CA ILE A 27 -3.51 5.33 6.31
C ILE A 27 -3.01 5.58 4.88
N ILE A 28 -1.82 6.17 4.75
CA ILE A 28 -1.18 6.40 3.45
C ILE A 28 -0.37 5.15 3.09
N ASP A 29 -0.72 4.48 2.01
CA ASP A 29 0.08 3.37 1.47
C ASP A 29 1.05 3.90 0.40
N ILE A 30 2.34 3.66 0.56
CA ILE A 30 3.42 4.07 -0.34
C ILE A 30 4.07 2.82 -0.94
N GLY A 31 4.16 2.75 -2.26
CA GLY A 31 4.92 1.73 -2.98
C GLY A 31 6.31 2.25 -3.35
N ILE A 32 7.36 1.47 -3.08
CA ILE A 32 8.73 1.80 -3.45
C ILE A 32 9.27 0.71 -4.38
N ALA A 33 9.84 1.12 -5.51
CA ALA A 33 10.61 0.24 -6.40
C ALA A 33 12.11 0.53 -6.24
N TYR A 34 12.89 -0.49 -5.85
CA TYR A 34 14.36 -0.40 -5.73
C TYR A 34 15.06 -1.30 -6.76
N ASN A 35 16.26 -0.90 -7.21
CA ASN A 35 16.98 -1.64 -8.26
C ASN A 35 17.76 -2.85 -7.71
N ASP A 36 18.40 -2.69 -6.55
CA ASP A 36 19.31 -3.68 -5.98
C ASP A 36 19.30 -3.66 -4.44
N THR A 37 19.97 -4.65 -3.83
CA THR A 37 20.00 -4.85 -2.38
C THR A 37 20.73 -3.73 -1.64
N LEU A 38 21.78 -3.14 -2.22
CA LEU A 38 22.50 -2.04 -1.58
C LEU A 38 21.61 -0.79 -1.49
N THR A 39 20.90 -0.49 -2.58
CA THR A 39 19.86 0.54 -2.61
C THR A 39 18.81 0.29 -1.54
N LEU A 40 18.30 -0.94 -1.41
CA LEU A 40 17.33 -1.28 -0.37
C LEU A 40 17.89 -1.02 1.04
N GLN A 41 19.11 -1.48 1.34
CA GLN A 41 19.74 -1.33 2.65
C GLN A 41 19.93 0.14 3.04
N GLN A 42 20.38 0.99 2.11
CA GLN A 42 20.52 2.43 2.34
C GLN A 42 19.17 3.09 2.63
N ASN A 43 18.13 2.70 1.89
CA ASN A 43 16.79 3.26 2.09
C ASN A 43 16.10 2.73 3.37
N ILE A 44 16.42 1.51 3.83
CA ILE A 44 15.99 1.01 5.16
C ILE A 44 16.50 1.97 6.24
N LEU A 45 17.81 2.25 6.26
CA LEU A 45 18.42 3.14 7.25
C LEU A 45 17.83 4.56 7.19
N ALA A 46 17.60 5.07 5.98
CA ALA A 46 16.97 6.38 5.79
C ALA A 46 15.54 6.41 6.37
N LEU A 47 14.71 5.39 6.09
CA LEU A 47 13.36 5.30 6.63
C LEU A 47 13.36 5.17 8.16
N GLU A 48 14.25 4.35 8.73
CA GLU A 48 14.38 4.19 10.18
C GLU A 48 14.79 5.50 10.86
N SER A 49 15.70 6.27 10.25
CA SER A 49 16.09 7.59 10.76
C SER A 49 14.96 8.64 10.70
N LEU A 50 13.94 8.41 9.87
CA LEU A 50 12.72 9.21 9.81
C LEU A 50 11.62 8.71 10.76
N GLY A 51 11.89 7.65 11.54
CA GLY A 51 10.96 7.08 12.52
C GLY A 51 10.08 5.93 12.00
N PHE A 52 10.33 5.41 10.80
CA PHE A 52 9.65 4.21 10.32
C PHE A 52 10.23 2.96 10.98
N THR A 53 9.38 1.96 11.25
CA THR A 53 9.81 0.64 11.72
C THR A 53 9.79 -0.37 10.57
N CYS A 54 10.92 -1.01 10.28
CA CYS A 54 10.97 -2.14 9.36
C CYS A 54 10.30 -3.38 9.98
N LYS A 55 9.43 -4.04 9.22
CA LYS A 55 8.69 -5.25 9.61
C LYS A 55 9.04 -6.46 8.74
N GLY A 56 10.06 -6.34 7.88
CA GLY A 56 10.43 -7.38 6.92
C GLY A 56 9.30 -7.70 5.94
N GLU A 57 9.13 -8.97 5.58
CA GLU A 57 8.13 -9.40 4.60
C GLU A 57 6.69 -9.33 5.11
N ARG A 58 6.47 -9.60 6.39
CA ARG A 58 5.16 -9.66 7.05
C ARG A 58 4.13 -10.47 6.23
N GLY A 59 4.51 -11.69 5.86
CA GLY A 59 3.66 -12.64 5.13
C GLY A 59 3.52 -12.40 3.63
N VAL A 60 4.31 -11.49 3.03
CA VAL A 60 4.34 -11.26 1.58
C VAL A 60 5.77 -11.39 1.08
N GLU A 61 6.06 -12.51 0.43
CA GLU A 61 7.39 -12.83 -0.11
C GLU A 61 7.91 -11.74 -1.05
N GLY A 62 9.17 -11.35 -0.83
CA GLY A 62 9.88 -10.34 -1.62
C GLY A 62 9.45 -8.90 -1.34
N ARG A 63 8.61 -8.65 -0.32
CA ARG A 63 8.28 -7.30 0.16
C ARG A 63 9.21 -6.92 1.30
N CYS A 64 9.63 -5.66 1.37
CA CYS A 64 10.10 -5.06 2.61
C CYS A 64 9.05 -4.04 3.09
N PHE A 65 8.44 -4.30 4.24
CA PHE A 65 7.30 -3.55 4.75
C PHE A 65 7.72 -2.64 5.91
N PHE A 66 7.27 -1.39 5.89
CA PHE A 66 7.52 -0.43 6.97
C PHE A 66 6.24 0.23 7.44
N THR A 67 6.24 0.64 8.70
CA THR A 67 5.13 1.35 9.32
C THR A 67 5.65 2.60 10.01
N TYR A 68 4.93 3.71 9.86
CA TYR A 68 5.09 4.90 10.69
C TYR A 68 3.87 5.04 11.61
N TYR A 69 4.12 5.22 12.89
CA TYR A 69 3.09 5.23 13.94
C TYR A 69 2.83 6.63 14.51
N ASN A 70 1.74 6.77 15.25
CA ASN A 70 1.60 7.85 16.20
C ASN A 70 2.46 7.66 17.45
N ASP A 71 2.67 8.73 18.23
CA ASP A 71 3.55 8.77 19.42
C ASP A 71 3.26 7.68 20.48
N ASN A 72 2.12 6.98 20.38
CA ASN A 72 1.72 5.89 21.28
C ASN A 72 1.67 4.50 20.60
N GLU A 73 2.18 4.36 19.39
CA GLU A 73 2.22 3.10 18.59
C GLU A 73 0.85 2.43 18.32
N ARG A 74 -0.26 3.16 18.53
CA ARG A 74 -1.61 2.58 18.44
C ARG A 74 -2.21 2.60 17.04
N PHE A 75 -1.77 3.54 16.21
CA PHE A 75 -2.31 3.72 14.86
C PHE A 75 -1.19 3.91 13.85
N ASP A 76 -1.25 3.16 12.75
CA ASP A 76 -0.36 3.37 11.60
C ASP A 76 -0.83 4.60 10.82
N TYR A 77 0.05 5.55 10.55
CA TYR A 77 -0.21 6.66 9.63
C TYR A 77 0.21 6.35 8.21
N ILE A 78 1.35 5.69 8.04
CA ILE A 78 1.95 5.42 6.74
C ILE A 78 2.42 3.97 6.71
N HIS A 79 2.07 3.27 5.63
CA HIS A 79 2.56 1.95 5.27
C HIS A 79 3.46 2.09 4.05
N VAL A 80 4.67 1.54 4.11
CA VAL A 80 5.58 1.49 2.95
C VAL A 80 5.74 0.05 2.50
N HIS A 81 5.51 -0.18 1.22
CA HIS A 81 5.63 -1.46 0.54
C HIS A 81 6.77 -1.37 -0.48
N ALA A 82 7.97 -1.78 -0.08
CA ALA A 82 9.12 -1.78 -0.96
C ALA A 82 9.26 -3.13 -1.67
N TYR A 83 9.49 -3.08 -2.98
CA TYR A 83 9.68 -4.25 -3.85
C TYR A 83 10.84 -4.00 -4.82
N LYS A 84 11.47 -5.08 -5.26
CA LYS A 84 12.44 -5.01 -6.35
C LYS A 84 11.75 -4.50 -7.62
N LYS A 85 12.42 -3.64 -8.38
CA LYS A 85 11.91 -3.09 -9.64
C LYS A 85 11.49 -4.23 -10.57
N GLY A 86 10.27 -4.12 -11.12
CA GLY A 86 9.67 -5.14 -11.99
C GLY A 86 8.75 -6.13 -11.27
N ASP A 87 8.75 -6.19 -9.94
CA ASP A 87 7.87 -7.08 -9.18
C ASP A 87 6.39 -6.79 -9.50
N SER A 88 5.66 -7.86 -9.81
CA SER A 88 4.25 -7.79 -10.21
C SER A 88 3.33 -7.28 -9.09
N LYS A 89 3.71 -7.46 -7.82
CA LYS A 89 2.90 -7.04 -6.67
C LYS A 89 2.78 -5.51 -6.59
N LEU A 90 3.87 -4.78 -6.82
CA LEU A 90 3.80 -3.32 -6.92
C LEU A 90 2.97 -2.86 -8.13
N ARG A 91 3.16 -3.51 -9.27
CA ARG A 91 2.36 -3.23 -10.48
C ARG A 91 0.87 -3.44 -10.23
N ARG A 92 0.49 -4.50 -9.51
CA ARG A 92 -0.91 -4.77 -9.13
C ARG A 92 -1.50 -3.67 -8.25
N HIS A 93 -0.74 -3.14 -7.29
CA HIS A 93 -1.20 -2.00 -6.49
C HIS A 93 -1.47 -0.76 -7.36
N ILE A 94 -0.58 -0.47 -8.31
CA ILE A 94 -0.71 0.65 -9.24
C ILE A 94 -1.90 0.45 -10.18
N GLN A 95 -2.04 -0.74 -10.78
CA GLN A 95 -3.15 -1.09 -11.65
C GLN A 95 -4.50 -0.99 -10.95
N PHE A 96 -4.59 -1.47 -9.70
CA PHE A 96 -5.81 -1.36 -8.91
C PHE A 96 -6.19 0.10 -8.67
N ARG A 97 -5.22 0.95 -8.28
CA ARG A 97 -5.44 2.40 -8.11
C ARG A 97 -5.94 3.02 -9.42
N ASP A 98 -5.22 2.81 -10.51
CA ASP A 98 -5.48 3.47 -11.79
C ASP A 98 -6.84 3.06 -12.37
N ALA A 99 -7.25 1.80 -12.22
CA ALA A 99 -8.56 1.32 -12.64
C ALA A 99 -9.72 2.11 -11.99
N HIS A 100 -9.60 2.45 -10.71
CA HIS A 100 -10.65 3.20 -10.00
C HIS A 100 -10.56 4.72 -10.24
N ILE A 101 -9.37 5.25 -10.52
CA ILE A 101 -9.21 6.64 -10.96
C ILE A 101 -9.87 6.85 -12.32
N GLN A 102 -9.70 5.88 -13.23
CA GLN A 102 -10.16 5.97 -14.61
C GLN A 102 -11.64 5.58 -14.77
N ASN A 103 -12.21 4.80 -13.85
CA ASN A 103 -13.60 4.35 -13.93
C ASN A 103 -14.38 4.67 -12.63
N ARG A 104 -15.30 5.64 -12.74
CA ARG A 104 -16.15 6.09 -11.63
C ARG A 104 -17.10 5.00 -11.13
N GLU A 105 -17.58 4.10 -11.99
CA GLU A 105 -18.49 3.03 -11.58
C GLU A 105 -17.76 2.02 -10.68
N LEU A 106 -16.51 1.68 -11.02
CA LEU A 106 -15.66 0.85 -10.15
C LEU A 106 -15.39 1.53 -8.81
N LEU A 107 -15.18 2.85 -8.78
CA LEU A 107 -15.03 3.59 -7.53
C LEU A 107 -16.29 3.50 -6.65
N ILE A 108 -17.47 3.67 -7.25
CA ILE A 108 -18.76 3.55 -6.54
C ILE A 108 -18.93 2.15 -5.99
N GLU A 109 -18.68 1.12 -6.82
CA GLU A 109 -18.77 -0.28 -6.41
C GLU A 109 -17.81 -0.61 -5.26
N TYR A 110 -16.55 -0.17 -5.36
CA TYR A 110 -15.56 -0.39 -4.32
C TYR A 110 -15.94 0.30 -3.00
N ASN A 111 -16.46 1.52 -3.07
CA ASN A 111 -16.95 2.23 -1.88
C ASN A 111 -18.13 1.51 -1.23
N ALA A 112 -19.12 1.08 -2.03
CA ALA A 112 -20.26 0.32 -1.53
C ALA A 112 -19.83 -1.00 -0.87
N LEU A 113 -18.89 -1.74 -1.47
CA LEU A 113 -18.30 -2.94 -0.87
C LEU A 113 -17.69 -2.64 0.51
N LYS A 114 -16.80 -1.64 0.60
CA LYS A 114 -16.13 -1.30 1.86
C LYS A 114 -17.13 -0.90 2.95
N GLN A 115 -18.14 -0.12 2.59
CA GLN A 115 -19.21 0.28 3.51
C GLN A 115 -20.02 -0.93 3.97
N GLY A 116 -20.40 -1.82 3.05
CA GLY A 116 -21.10 -3.06 3.37
C GLY A 116 -20.32 -3.97 4.33
N LEU A 117 -19.00 -4.12 4.12
CA LEU A 117 -18.15 -4.90 5.03
C LEU A 117 -18.14 -4.32 6.45
N VAL A 118 -18.02 -3.00 6.57
CA VAL A 118 -18.05 -2.33 7.89
C VAL A 118 -19.43 -2.47 8.54
N ALA A 119 -20.51 -2.25 7.78
CA ALA A 119 -21.88 -2.37 8.27
C ALA A 119 -22.20 -3.80 8.75
N ASN A 120 -21.63 -4.82 8.11
CA ASN A 120 -21.78 -6.22 8.49
C ASN A 120 -20.83 -6.66 9.63
N GLY A 121 -20.09 -5.73 10.24
CA GLY A 121 -19.24 -6.03 11.39
C GLY A 121 -17.97 -6.83 11.06
N VAL A 122 -17.51 -6.81 9.80
CA VAL A 122 -16.28 -7.50 9.40
C VAL A 122 -15.11 -6.95 10.21
N SER A 123 -14.38 -7.87 10.87
CA SER A 123 -13.29 -7.51 11.76
C SER A 123 -12.13 -6.84 11.01
N ARG A 124 -11.27 -6.10 11.73
CA ARG A 124 -10.06 -5.51 11.13
C ARG A 124 -9.14 -6.56 10.52
N GLN A 125 -9.11 -7.76 11.10
CA GLN A 125 -8.27 -8.88 10.67
C GLN A 125 -8.78 -9.53 9.38
N ASP A 126 -10.09 -9.68 9.25
CA ASP A 126 -10.72 -10.36 8.10
C ASP A 126 -10.95 -9.41 6.92
N TYR A 127 -10.98 -8.09 7.18
CA TYR A 127 -11.23 -7.06 6.17
C TYR A 127 -10.38 -7.15 4.89
N PRO A 128 -9.06 -7.46 4.95
CA PRO A 128 -8.27 -7.65 3.73
C PRO A 128 -8.79 -8.82 2.88
N GLU A 129 -9.09 -9.95 3.51
CA GLU A 129 -9.54 -11.17 2.83
C GLU A 129 -10.96 -11.00 2.26
N SER A 130 -11.85 -10.32 2.98
CA SER A 130 -13.20 -10.05 2.49
C SER A 130 -13.25 -9.18 1.22
N LYS A 131 -12.14 -8.55 0.82
CA LYS A 131 -12.01 -7.80 -0.44
C LYS A 131 -11.31 -8.60 -1.55
N ALA A 132 -10.78 -9.79 -1.26
CA ALA A 132 -9.89 -10.52 -2.17
C ALA A 132 -10.56 -10.82 -3.52
N ALA A 133 -11.81 -11.30 -3.51
CA ALA A 133 -12.56 -11.60 -4.74
C ALA A 133 -12.77 -10.35 -5.62
N TYR A 134 -13.11 -9.20 -5.01
CA TYR A 134 -13.24 -7.94 -5.73
C TYR A 134 -11.90 -7.51 -6.33
N ILE A 135 -10.83 -7.52 -5.53
CA ILE A 135 -9.49 -7.14 -5.98
C ILE A 135 -9.03 -8.03 -7.15
N GLN A 136 -9.27 -9.33 -7.06
CA GLN A 136 -8.95 -10.27 -8.13
C GLN A 136 -9.71 -9.93 -9.41
N ARG A 137 -11.01 -9.65 -9.34
CA ARG A 137 -11.84 -9.28 -10.50
C ARG A 137 -11.29 -8.03 -11.21
N ILE A 138 -10.89 -7.00 -10.46
CA ILE A 138 -10.34 -5.77 -11.05
C ILE A 138 -8.97 -6.00 -11.70
N LEU A 139 -8.18 -6.93 -11.17
CA LEU A 139 -6.82 -7.20 -11.64
C LEU A 139 -6.72 -8.32 -12.68
N SER A 140 -7.83 -8.99 -13.00
CA SER A 140 -7.88 -9.95 -14.09
C SER A 140 -7.73 -9.24 -15.44
N PRO A 141 -7.01 -9.82 -16.41
CA PRO A 141 -6.97 -9.29 -17.76
C PRO A 141 -8.38 -9.17 -18.32
N THR A 142 -8.71 -8.04 -18.96
CA THR A 142 -9.90 -7.95 -19.79
C THR A 142 -9.66 -8.83 -21.02
N SER A 143 -10.49 -9.86 -21.21
CA SER A 143 -10.46 -10.73 -22.40
C SER A 143 -10.68 -9.94 -23.69
#